data_AF-A0A125BDL5-F1
#
_entry.id   AF-A0A125BDL5-F1
#
_cell.length_a   1.000
_cell.length_b   1.000
_cell.length_c   1.000
_cell.angle_alpha   90.00
_cell.angle_beta   90.00
_cell.angle_gamma   90.00
#
_symmetry.space_group_name_H-M   'P 1'
#
loop_
_entity.id
_entity.type
_entity.pdbx_description
1 polymer ?
#
loop_
_entity_poly.entity_id
_entity_poly.type
_entity_poly.pdbx_seq_one_letter_code
_entity_poly.pdbx_strand_id
1 'polypeptide(L)'
;MRLRELTPAETAFLTAPAADPDNLQPRLTCKLAATLSARLRLPVQAMAMSVDVPADAPAFPAWQPDVALASLWLVRRLGGQRVMGATPFVPHSLIHTLDAALAECWLDAAAQATLPAALVWQIMAAHTQATLTVRLPHPTTDMTRWARGVIRHG
;
A
#
# COMPACT_ATOMS: atom_id res chain seq x y z
N MET A 1 -48.54 -8.43 10.99
CA MET A 1 -47.43 -8.16 10.07
C MET A 1 -47.23 -9.38 9.18
N ARG A 2 -47.27 -9.24 7.85
CA ARG A 2 -47.01 -10.35 6.92
C ARG A 2 -45.55 -10.28 6.49
N LEU A 3 -44.77 -11.30 6.83
CA LEU A 3 -43.41 -11.47 6.31
C LEU A 3 -43.54 -11.91 4.85
N ARG A 4 -42.92 -11.15 3.94
CA ARG A 4 -42.86 -11.47 2.52
C ARG A 4 -41.82 -12.56 2.28
N GLU A 5 -42.12 -13.49 1.40
CA GLU A 5 -41.14 -14.48 0.93
C GLU A 5 -40.05 -13.79 0.12
N LEU A 6 -38.80 -14.19 0.37
CA LEU A 6 -37.62 -13.67 -0.31
C LEU A 6 -37.70 -13.99 -1.81
N THR A 7 -37.47 -12.98 -2.63
CA THR A 7 -37.40 -13.15 -4.09
C THR A 7 -36.16 -13.98 -4.46
N PRO A 8 -36.15 -14.65 -5.63
CA PRO A 8 -34.98 -15.39 -6.09
C PRO A 8 -33.70 -14.56 -6.16
N ALA A 9 -33.80 -13.26 -6.46
CA ALA A 9 -32.66 -12.34 -6.47
C ALA A 9 -32.12 -12.04 -5.06
N GLU A 10 -33.01 -11.86 -4.08
CA GLU A 10 -32.61 -11.66 -2.68
C GLU A 10 -32.02 -12.95 -2.10
N THR A 11 -32.60 -14.11 -2.42
CA THR A 11 -32.02 -15.41 -2.06
C THR A 11 -30.64 -15.57 -2.67
N ALA A 12 -30.48 -15.30 -3.97
CA ALA A 12 -29.19 -15.36 -4.64
C ALA A 12 -28.14 -14.42 -4.04
N PHE A 13 -28.53 -13.21 -3.63
CA PHE A 13 -27.66 -12.27 -2.94
C PHE A 13 -27.24 -12.78 -1.55
N LEU A 14 -28.18 -13.34 -0.78
CA LEU A 14 -27.92 -13.87 0.56
C LEU A 14 -27.14 -15.19 0.55
N THR A 15 -27.27 -15.98 -0.51
CA THR A 15 -26.56 -17.25 -0.69
C THR A 15 -25.29 -17.12 -1.54
N ALA A 16 -25.01 -15.94 -2.08
CA ALA A 16 -23.78 -15.71 -2.80
C ALA A 16 -22.62 -16.04 -1.85
N PRO A 17 -21.66 -16.88 -2.27
CA PRO A 17 -20.48 -17.11 -1.46
C PRO A 17 -19.83 -15.76 -1.16
N ALA A 18 -19.48 -15.55 0.11
CA ALA A 18 -18.78 -14.33 0.51
C ALA A 18 -17.58 -14.15 -0.42
N ALA A 19 -17.44 -12.95 -0.99
CA ALA A 19 -16.28 -12.63 -1.81
C ALA A 19 -15.02 -13.04 -1.03
N ASP A 20 -14.13 -13.78 -1.70
CA ASP A 20 -12.88 -14.30 -1.13
C ASP A 20 -12.23 -13.17 -0.32
N PRO A 21 -11.89 -13.37 0.98
CA PRO A 21 -11.36 -12.32 1.84
C PRO A 21 -10.26 -11.56 1.10
N ASP A 22 -10.57 -10.30 0.85
CA ASP A 22 -9.85 -9.48 -0.11
C ASP A 22 -8.41 -9.31 0.40
N ASN A 23 -7.46 -9.95 -0.28
CA ASN A 23 -6.08 -10.01 0.19
C ASN A 23 -5.48 -8.59 0.27
N LEU A 24 -4.78 -8.29 1.36
CA LEU A 24 -4.16 -6.97 1.59
C LEU A 24 -3.26 -6.54 0.41
N GLN A 25 -2.51 -7.49 -0.16
CA GLN A 25 -1.52 -7.23 -1.21
C GLN A 25 -2.13 -6.67 -2.52
N PRO A 26 -3.14 -7.28 -3.16
CA PRO A 26 -3.75 -6.70 -4.36
C PRO A 26 -4.40 -5.34 -4.09
N ARG A 27 -5.11 -5.16 -2.96
CA ARG A 27 -5.70 -3.87 -2.58
C ARG A 27 -4.63 -2.78 -2.44
N LEU A 28 -3.57 -3.08 -1.69
CA LEU A 28 -2.47 -2.16 -1.48
C LEU A 28 -1.75 -1.84 -2.79
N THR A 29 -1.58 -2.83 -3.68
CA THR A 29 -0.97 -2.62 -5.01
C THR A 29 -1.76 -1.60 -5.83
N CYS A 30 -3.09 -1.77 -5.92
CA CYS A 30 -3.96 -0.82 -6.61
C CYS A 30 -3.91 0.57 -5.98
N LYS A 31 -3.96 0.64 -4.64
CA LYS A 31 -3.92 1.91 -3.90
C LYS A 31 -2.60 2.66 -4.07
N LEU A 32 -1.47 1.95 -4.04
CA LEU A 32 -0.15 2.51 -4.30
C LEU A 32 -0.06 3.08 -5.71
N ALA A 33 -0.48 2.33 -6.73
CA ALA A 33 -0.49 2.80 -8.11
C ALA A 33 -1.33 4.08 -8.27
N ALA A 34 -2.55 4.10 -7.72
CA ALA A 34 -3.45 5.26 -7.77
C ALA A 34 -2.85 6.48 -7.03
N THR A 35 -2.36 6.27 -5.81
CA THR A 35 -1.81 7.33 -4.95
C THR A 35 -0.56 7.94 -5.57
N LEU A 36 0.38 7.11 -6.03
CA LEU A 36 1.60 7.58 -6.68
C LEU A 36 1.27 8.28 -8.00
N SER A 37 0.32 7.76 -8.78
CA SER A 37 -0.12 8.43 -10.02
C SER A 37 -0.64 9.84 -9.76
N ALA A 38 -1.50 10.00 -8.77
CA ALA A 38 -2.07 11.28 -8.38
C ALA A 38 -1.00 12.26 -7.88
N ARG A 39 -0.07 11.79 -7.02
CA ARG A 39 0.95 12.64 -6.41
C ARG A 39 2.06 13.04 -7.38
N LEU A 40 2.44 12.15 -8.29
CA LEU A 40 3.46 12.38 -9.31
C LEU A 40 2.90 13.04 -10.58
N ARG A 41 1.57 13.07 -10.73
CA ARG A 41 0.85 13.58 -11.92
C ARG A 41 1.28 12.89 -13.21
N LEU A 42 1.45 11.57 -13.14
CA LEU A 42 1.80 10.71 -14.28
C LEU A 42 1.26 9.30 -14.05
N PRO A 43 0.98 8.51 -15.09
CA PRO A 43 0.53 7.14 -14.93
C PRO A 43 1.61 6.26 -14.28
N VAL A 44 1.27 5.63 -13.16
CA VAL A 44 2.13 4.69 -12.43
C VAL A 44 1.48 3.31 -12.44
N GLN A 45 2.26 2.31 -12.78
CA GLN A 45 1.90 0.90 -12.60
C GLN A 45 2.70 0.34 -11.42
N ALA A 46 2.05 -0.46 -10.58
CA ALA A 46 2.69 -1.20 -9.51
C ALA A 46 2.40 -2.69 -9.72
N MET A 47 3.46 -3.50 -9.72
CA MET A 47 3.34 -4.95 -9.83
C MET A 47 3.99 -5.58 -8.61
N ALA A 48 3.21 -6.34 -7.85
CA ALA A 48 3.72 -7.01 -6.67
C ALA A 48 4.64 -8.18 -7.08
N MET A 49 5.76 -8.33 -6.38
CA MET A 49 6.73 -9.39 -6.60
C MET A 49 6.76 -10.33 -5.40
N SER A 50 6.97 -11.62 -5.65
CA SER A 50 7.29 -12.58 -4.60
C SER A 50 8.71 -12.36 -4.12
N VAL A 51 8.91 -12.30 -2.80
CA VAL A 51 10.24 -12.20 -2.19
C VAL A 51 10.32 -13.14 -1.01
N ASP A 52 11.53 -13.61 -0.71
CA ASP A 52 11.78 -14.41 0.49
C ASP A 52 11.62 -13.56 1.75
N VAL A 53 11.04 -14.18 2.77
CA VAL A 53 10.72 -13.56 4.05
C VAL A 53 12.01 -13.13 4.76
N PRO A 54 12.21 -11.83 5.06
CA PRO A 54 13.37 -11.40 5.84
C PRO A 54 13.28 -11.95 7.26
N ALA A 55 14.44 -12.34 7.83
CA ALA A 55 14.52 -13.07 9.10
C ALA A 55 14.13 -12.24 10.34
N ASP A 56 14.15 -10.91 10.23
CA ASP A 56 13.83 -10.02 11.35
C ASP A 56 12.61 -9.15 11.01
N ALA A 57 11.76 -8.86 11.99
CA ALA A 57 10.59 -8.00 11.80
C ALA A 57 10.77 -6.67 12.51
N PRO A 58 10.49 -5.54 11.82
CA PRO A 58 10.52 -4.25 12.47
C PRO A 58 9.34 -4.09 13.43
N ALA A 59 9.47 -3.19 14.41
CA ALA A 59 8.37 -2.84 15.32
C ALA A 59 7.24 -2.06 14.61
N PHE A 60 7.56 -1.38 13.50
CA PHE A 60 6.63 -0.60 12.68
C PHE A 60 6.90 -0.86 11.20
N PRO A 61 5.94 -0.61 10.29
CA PRO A 61 6.18 -0.68 8.86
C PRO A 61 7.39 0.15 8.45
N ALA A 62 8.31 -0.49 7.73
CA ALA A 62 9.55 0.13 7.29
C ALA A 62 9.62 0.11 5.75
N TRP A 63 9.38 1.27 5.16
CA TRP A 63 9.49 1.47 3.71
C TRP A 63 10.94 1.64 3.27
N GLN A 64 11.27 1.00 2.15
CA GLN A 64 12.56 1.04 1.49
C GLN A 64 12.31 1.32 0.00
N PRO A 65 12.00 2.57 -0.39
CA PRO A 65 12.03 2.97 -1.78
C PRO A 65 13.48 2.97 -2.27
N ASP A 66 13.72 2.51 -3.49
CA ASP A 66 15.02 2.66 -4.11
C ASP A 66 15.32 4.14 -4.49
N VAL A 67 16.56 4.36 -4.95
CA VAL A 67 17.01 5.70 -5.36
C VAL A 67 16.21 6.23 -6.54
N ALA A 68 15.73 5.36 -7.44
CA ALA A 68 14.98 5.77 -8.62
C ALA A 68 13.60 6.34 -8.24
N LEU A 69 12.87 5.68 -7.34
CA LEU A 69 11.58 6.15 -6.84
C LEU A 69 11.74 7.42 -6.00
N ALA A 70 12.74 7.46 -5.11
CA ALA A 70 13.03 8.65 -4.30
C ALA A 70 13.36 9.86 -5.17
N SER A 71 14.19 9.68 -6.20
CA SER A 71 14.55 10.72 -7.16
C SER A 71 13.35 11.17 -7.99
N LEU A 72 12.55 10.23 -8.50
CA LEU A 72 11.34 10.54 -9.27
C LEU A 72 10.36 11.38 -8.45
N TRP A 73 10.12 11.01 -7.19
CA TRP A 73 9.26 11.75 -6.28
C TRP A 73 9.73 13.19 -6.10
N LEU A 74 11.01 13.35 -5.84
CA LEU A 74 11.61 14.64 -5.55
C LEU A 74 11.59 15.54 -6.79
N VAL A 75 12.01 15.04 -7.97
CA VAL A 75 11.98 15.78 -9.23
C VAL A 75 10.55 16.25 -9.56
N ARG A 76 9.54 15.39 -9.38
CA ARG A 76 8.15 15.74 -9.68
C ARG A 76 7.56 16.75 -8.69
N ARG A 77 7.95 16.69 -7.42
CA ARG A 77 7.46 17.62 -6.37
C ARG A 77 8.17 18.96 -6.35
N LEU A 78 9.42 19.04 -6.81
CA LEU A 78 10.18 20.29 -6.95
C LEU A 78 10.05 20.95 -8.33
N GLY A 79 9.09 20.53 -9.16
CA GLY A 79 8.83 21.16 -10.45
C GLY A 79 9.88 20.90 -11.54
N GLY A 80 10.55 19.74 -11.51
CA GLY A 80 11.50 19.32 -12.54
C GLY A 80 12.95 19.76 -12.31
N GLN A 81 13.24 20.42 -11.19
CA GLN A 81 14.61 20.76 -10.79
C GLN A 81 15.39 19.46 -10.51
N ARG A 82 16.50 19.25 -11.24
CA ARG A 82 17.38 18.10 -11.02
C ARG A 82 18.11 18.31 -9.69
N VAL A 83 17.89 17.42 -8.74
CA VAL A 83 18.75 17.36 -7.55
C VAL A 83 20.03 16.63 -7.92
N MET A 84 21.13 17.38 -7.97
CA MET A 84 22.48 16.84 -8.03
C MET A 84 22.93 16.54 -6.60
N GLY A 85 23.09 15.26 -6.29
CA GLY A 85 23.64 14.79 -5.02
C GLY A 85 23.50 13.28 -4.90
N ALA A 86 24.63 12.57 -4.76
CA ALA A 86 24.70 11.11 -4.65
C ALA A 86 24.32 10.57 -3.26
N THR A 87 23.69 11.38 -2.42
CA THR A 87 23.24 10.92 -1.10
C THR A 87 21.93 10.15 -1.24
N PRO A 88 21.80 8.94 -0.65
CA PRO A 88 20.53 8.21 -0.60
C PRO A 88 19.56 8.97 0.32
N PHE A 89 18.91 9.98 -0.24
CA PHE A 89 17.91 10.78 0.44
C PHE A 89 16.53 10.25 0.07
N VAL A 90 15.81 9.75 1.08
CA VAL A 90 14.41 9.34 0.92
C VAL A 90 13.53 10.48 1.43
N PRO A 91 12.70 11.10 0.56
CA PRO A 91 11.86 12.22 0.99
C PRO A 91 10.85 11.81 2.06
N HIS A 92 10.79 12.53 3.18
CA HIS A 92 9.81 12.26 4.24
C HIS A 92 8.36 12.31 3.73
N SER A 93 8.07 13.20 2.76
CA SER A 93 6.74 13.29 2.15
C SER A 93 6.35 12.05 1.33
N LEU A 94 7.33 11.31 0.78
CA LEU A 94 7.08 10.03 0.13
C LEU A 94 6.67 9.00 1.19
N ILE A 95 7.47 8.86 2.25
CA ILE A 95 7.22 7.90 3.34
C ILE A 95 5.86 8.17 3.98
N HIS A 96 5.56 9.41 4.34
CA HIS A 96 4.26 9.79 4.89
C HIS A 96 3.09 9.43 3.95
N THR A 97 3.25 9.62 2.65
CA THR A 97 2.21 9.26 1.67
C THR A 97 2.00 7.75 1.62
N LEU A 98 3.09 6.97 1.66
CA LEU A 98 3.05 5.51 1.65
C LEU A 98 2.45 4.97 2.95
N ASP A 99 2.81 5.55 4.09
CA ASP A 99 2.27 5.23 5.41
C ASP A 99 0.76 5.45 5.46
N ALA A 100 0.27 6.60 5.00
CA ALA A 100 -1.16 6.88 4.94
C ALA A 100 -1.89 5.85 4.07
N ALA A 101 -1.36 5.55 2.87
CA ALA A 101 -1.97 4.58 1.97
C ALA A 101 -2.06 3.17 2.59
N LEU A 102 -0.98 2.73 3.25
CA LEU A 102 -0.92 1.43 3.93
C LEU A 102 -1.81 1.38 5.17
N ALA A 103 -1.83 2.44 5.98
CA ALA A 103 -2.67 2.52 7.17
C ALA A 103 -4.15 2.45 6.83
N GLU A 104 -4.60 3.23 5.83
CA GLU A 104 -5.97 3.16 5.35
C GLU A 104 -6.30 1.76 4.80
N CYS A 105 -5.45 1.22 3.91
CA CYS A 105 -5.68 -0.11 3.33
C CYS A 105 -5.73 -1.22 4.38
N TRP A 106 -4.90 -1.12 5.43
CA TRP A 106 -4.90 -2.05 6.54
C TRP A 106 -6.18 -1.96 7.34
N LEU A 107 -6.60 -0.75 7.75
CA LEU A 107 -7.80 -0.58 8.56
C LEU A 107 -9.08 -1.01 7.83
N ASP A 108 -9.12 -0.88 6.50
CA ASP A 108 -10.22 -1.34 5.66
C ASP A 108 -10.29 -2.88 5.53
N ALA A 109 -9.19 -3.60 5.80
CA ALA A 109 -9.07 -5.05 5.60
C ALA A 109 -8.65 -5.84 6.86
N ALA A 110 -8.44 -5.16 8.00
CA ALA A 110 -7.77 -5.71 9.18
C ALA A 110 -8.46 -6.94 9.80
N ALA A 111 -9.77 -7.12 9.57
CA ALA A 111 -10.54 -8.21 10.17
C ALA A 111 -10.17 -9.60 9.62
N GLN A 112 -9.56 -9.68 8.43
CA GLN A 112 -9.37 -10.93 7.68
C GLN A 112 -7.97 -11.09 7.07
N ALA A 113 -7.07 -10.12 7.27
CA ALA A 113 -5.79 -10.08 6.57
C ALA A 113 -4.71 -10.89 7.30
N THR A 114 -4.14 -11.89 6.61
CA THR A 114 -2.83 -12.44 6.95
C THR A 114 -1.75 -11.44 6.55
N LEU A 115 -0.85 -11.10 7.47
CA LEU A 115 0.19 -10.10 7.25
C LEU A 115 1.49 -10.79 6.80
N PRO A 116 1.94 -10.60 5.55
CA PRO A 116 3.24 -11.10 5.13
C PRO A 116 4.36 -10.31 5.82
N ALA A 117 5.52 -10.91 6.03
CA ALA A 117 6.66 -10.24 6.67
C ALA A 117 7.20 -9.06 5.83
N ALA A 118 7.11 -9.16 4.51
CA ALA A 118 7.48 -8.10 3.60
C ALA A 118 6.63 -8.16 2.32
N LEU A 119 6.46 -7.00 1.69
CA LEU A 119 5.90 -6.86 0.36
C LEU A 119 6.86 -6.05 -0.51
N VAL A 120 6.98 -6.44 -1.77
CA VAL A 120 7.84 -5.78 -2.75
C VAL A 120 7.04 -5.49 -4.01
N TRP A 121 7.25 -4.31 -4.56
CA TRP A 121 6.68 -3.90 -5.83
C TRP A 121 7.75 -3.43 -6.81
N GLN A 122 7.56 -3.79 -8.06
CA GLN A 122 8.14 -3.08 -9.18
C GLN A 122 7.20 -1.93 -9.56
N ILE A 123 7.74 -0.71 -9.59
CA ILE A 123 7.03 0.52 -9.93
C ILE A 123 7.51 0.98 -11.30
N MET A 124 6.58 1.12 -12.24
CA MET A 124 6.83 1.61 -13.59
C MET A 124 6.14 2.95 -13.80
N ALA A 125 6.91 3.94 -14.22
CA ALA A 125 6.47 5.33 -14.37
C ALA A 125 7.20 6.00 -15.54
N ALA A 126 6.51 6.22 -16.66
CA ALA A 126 7.12 6.74 -17.90
C ALA A 126 8.36 5.92 -18.34
N HIS A 127 9.56 6.47 -18.17
CA HIS A 127 10.84 5.80 -18.49
C HIS A 127 11.63 5.38 -17.24
N THR A 128 11.00 5.44 -16.06
CA THR A 128 11.61 5.06 -14.79
C THR A 128 11.03 3.74 -14.33
N GLN A 129 11.92 2.81 -14.04
CA GLN A 129 11.63 1.59 -13.31
C GLN A 129 12.26 1.71 -11.92
N ALA A 130 11.49 1.37 -10.90
CA ALA A 130 11.93 1.45 -9.52
C ALA A 130 11.42 0.26 -8.71
N THR A 131 12.04 0.02 -7.57
CA THR A 131 11.62 -0.96 -6.58
C THR A 131 11.18 -0.28 -5.30
N LEU A 132 10.07 -0.76 -4.75
CA LEU A 132 9.54 -0.33 -3.47
C LEU A 132 9.35 -1.56 -2.58
N THR A 133 9.96 -1.56 -1.41
CA THR A 133 9.78 -2.61 -0.41
C THR A 133 9.15 -2.03 0.85
N VAL A 134 8.28 -2.80 1.51
CA VAL A 134 7.88 -2.57 2.89
C VAL A 134 8.11 -3.83 3.70
N ARG A 135 8.76 -3.68 4.84
CA ARG A 135 8.81 -4.70 5.89
C ARG A 135 7.72 -4.41 6.90
N LEU A 136 6.97 -5.42 7.27
CA LEU A 136 5.80 -5.29 8.14
C LEU A 136 6.10 -5.92 9.51
N PRO A 137 5.51 -5.40 10.60
CA PRO A 137 5.64 -6.03 11.91
C PRO A 137 5.01 -7.42 11.89
N HIS A 138 5.50 -8.36 12.70
CA HIS A 138 4.88 -9.69 12.82
C HIS A 138 3.45 -9.65 13.41
N PRO A 139 3.21 -8.98 14.56
CA PRO A 139 1.88 -8.98 15.15
C PRO A 139 0.95 -7.98 14.46
N THR A 140 -0.22 -8.47 14.04
CA THR A 140 -1.30 -7.65 13.44
C THR A 140 -1.85 -6.59 14.40
N THR A 141 -1.70 -6.80 15.71
CA THR A 141 -2.05 -5.82 16.74
C THR A 141 -1.17 -4.58 16.68
N ASP A 142 0.13 -4.74 16.43
CA ASP A 142 1.05 -3.61 16.30
C ASP A 142 0.82 -2.87 14.99
N MET A 143 0.53 -3.61 13.91
CA MET A 143 0.11 -3.04 12.63
C MET A 143 -1.16 -2.18 12.80
N THR A 144 -2.16 -2.68 13.53
CA THR A 144 -3.41 -1.95 13.77
C THR A 144 -3.21 -0.72 14.65
N ARG A 145 -2.38 -0.83 15.70
CA ARG A 145 -2.03 0.29 16.57
C ARG A 145 -1.30 1.38 15.77
N TRP A 146 -0.31 0.99 14.97
CA TRP A 146 0.42 1.89 14.09
C TRP A 146 -0.51 2.59 13.11
N ALA A 147 -1.35 1.84 12.38
CA ALA A 147 -2.24 2.40 11.37
C ALA A 147 -3.21 3.43 11.97
N ARG A 148 -3.78 3.14 13.14
CA ARG A 148 -4.62 4.11 13.88
C ARG A 148 -3.83 5.35 14.29
N GLY A 149 -2.56 5.20 14.65
CA GLY A 149 -1.67 6.31 14.96
C GLY A 149 -1.45 7.23 13.75
N VAL A 150 -1.15 6.64 12.58
CA VAL A 150 -0.96 7.40 11.33
C VAL A 150 -2.20 8.20 10.97
N ILE A 151 -3.39 7.60 10.98
CA ILE A 151 -4.63 8.29 10.58
C ILE A 151 -5.07 9.37 11.58
N ARG A 152 -4.75 9.23 12.87
CA ARG A 152 -5.09 10.23 13.89
C ARG A 152 -4.20 11.48 13.83
N HIS A 153 -3.01 11.37 13.24
CA HIS A 153 -1.98 12.41 13.28
C HIS A 153 -1.53 12.89 11.88
N GLY A 154 -2.05 12.29 10.80
CA GLY A 154 -1.83 12.70 9.41
C GLY A 154 -2.87 13.71 8.92
#